data_AF-A0A0F9IUT4-F1
#
_entry.id   AF-A0A0F9IUT4-F1
#
_cell.length_a   1.000
_cell.length_b   1.000
_cell.length_c   1.000
_cell.angle_alpha   90.00
_cell.angle_beta   90.00
_cell.angle_gamma   90.00
#
_symmetry.space_group_name_H-M   'P 1'
#
loop_
_entity.id
_entity.type
_entity.pdbx_description
1 polymer ?
#
loop_
_entity_poly.entity_id
_entity_poly.type
_entity_poly.pdbx_seq_one_letter_code
_entity_poly.pdbx_strand_id
1 'polypeptide(L)'
;MADIRGIFKSVWRNLRATNAGILLVTGKTVNSKTTVALAATTDYAAEDVLSNSASAGLAWRFRNVVEREGGSGEIVNASVKWVTTALSPRITLYLYEAAPTSQLNDNAANTALLAADITNYIGKIEFMALSDLGGVSEASVSPSTVGGLPIMFVLESGRDIYGIAVLNDAVTGESAGANMTITLSVRQM
;
A
#
# COMPACT_ATOMS: atom_id res chain seq x y z
N MET A 1 12.56 -60.03 -13.90
CA MET A 1 13.31 -58.86 -13.39
C MET A 1 12.60 -57.62 -13.91
N ALA A 2 11.98 -56.81 -13.05
CA ALA A 2 11.31 -55.58 -13.50
C ALA A 2 12.35 -54.59 -14.04
N ASP A 3 12.11 -54.01 -15.22
CA ASP A 3 13.00 -53.04 -15.85
C ASP A 3 13.05 -51.75 -15.03
N ILE A 4 14.15 -51.61 -14.28
CA ILE A 4 14.45 -50.46 -13.43
C ILE A 4 14.39 -49.16 -14.24
N ARG A 5 14.73 -49.16 -15.53
CA ARG A 5 14.70 -47.94 -16.38
C ARG A 5 13.27 -47.46 -16.63
N GLY A 6 12.30 -48.38 -16.75
CA GLY A 6 10.88 -48.05 -16.88
C GLY A 6 10.31 -47.41 -15.61
N ILE A 7 10.74 -47.90 -14.43
CA ILE A 7 10.35 -47.35 -13.13
C ILE A 7 10.86 -45.92 -12.98
N PHE A 8 12.14 -45.66 -13.29
CA PHE A 8 12.70 -44.30 -13.19
C PHE A 8 12.00 -43.30 -14.11
N LYS A 9 11.69 -43.67 -15.37
CA LYS A 9 10.94 -42.78 -16.28
C LYS A 9 9.53 -42.47 -15.77
N SER A 10 8.84 -43.47 -15.21
CA SER A 10 7.49 -43.31 -14.65
C SER A 10 7.49 -42.40 -13.42
N VAL A 11 8.43 -42.65 -12.49
CA VAL A 11 8.60 -41.83 -11.28
C VAL A 11 8.93 -40.38 -11.65
N TRP A 12 9.83 -40.15 -12.62
CA TRP A 12 10.22 -38.81 -13.01
C TRP A 12 9.11 -38.04 -13.76
N ARG A 13 8.29 -38.75 -14.53
CA ARG A 13 7.11 -38.18 -15.20
C ARG A 13 6.02 -37.80 -14.19
N ASN A 14 5.80 -38.64 -13.18
CA ASN A 14 4.86 -38.37 -12.10
C ASN A 14 5.36 -37.23 -11.20
N LEU A 15 6.66 -37.17 -10.89
CA LEU A 15 7.28 -36.10 -10.10
C LEU A 15 7.18 -34.74 -10.81
N ARG A 16 7.37 -34.70 -12.14
CA ARG A 16 7.14 -33.47 -12.93
C ARG A 16 5.67 -33.06 -12.96
N ALA A 17 4.75 -34.01 -13.06
CA ALA A 17 3.31 -33.73 -13.03
C ALA A 17 2.82 -33.27 -11.65
N THR A 18 3.39 -33.80 -10.56
CA THR A 18 3.08 -33.34 -9.19
C THR A 18 3.82 -32.06 -8.82
N ASN A 19 5.03 -31.81 -9.30
CA ASN A 19 5.74 -30.53 -9.07
C ASN A 19 5.16 -29.36 -9.87
N ALA A 20 4.33 -29.61 -10.90
CA ALA A 20 3.50 -28.57 -11.51
C ALA A 20 2.28 -28.21 -10.63
N GLY A 21 1.91 -29.08 -9.67
CA GLY A 21 0.81 -28.89 -8.71
C GLY A 21 1.26 -28.63 -7.27
N ILE A 22 2.51 -28.92 -6.91
CA ILE A 22 3.22 -28.33 -5.77
C ILE A 22 3.76 -26.99 -6.25
N LEU A 23 2.84 -26.11 -6.62
CA LEU A 23 3.04 -24.71 -6.35
C LEU A 23 3.13 -24.66 -4.82
N LEU A 24 4.33 -24.45 -4.27
CA LEU A 24 4.43 -23.98 -2.89
C LEU A 24 3.39 -22.87 -2.77
N VAL A 25 2.41 -23.03 -1.87
CA VAL A 25 1.53 -21.96 -1.39
C VAL A 25 2.39 -21.00 -0.56
N THR A 26 3.46 -20.50 -1.16
CA THR A 26 4.21 -19.34 -0.74
C THR A 26 3.68 -18.25 -1.65
N GLY A 27 2.62 -17.59 -1.19
CA GLY A 27 2.00 -16.49 -1.93
C GLY A 27 3.05 -15.54 -2.51
N LYS A 28 2.90 -15.17 -3.79
CA LYS A 28 3.84 -14.29 -4.47
C LYS A 28 3.83 -12.93 -3.76
N THR A 29 4.99 -12.43 -3.35
CA THR A 29 5.09 -11.07 -2.81
C THR A 29 5.31 -10.08 -3.95
N VAL A 30 4.47 -9.05 -4.01
CA VAL A 30 4.54 -7.94 -4.96
C VAL A 30 4.72 -6.63 -4.19
N ASN A 31 5.61 -5.77 -4.67
CA ASN A 31 5.74 -4.42 -4.14
C ASN A 31 5.00 -3.45 -5.07
N SER A 32 3.88 -2.89 -4.61
CA SER A 32 3.16 -1.83 -5.33
C SER A 32 3.57 -0.48 -4.78
N LYS A 33 3.96 0.43 -5.67
CA LYS A 33 4.51 1.74 -5.32
C LYS A 33 3.71 2.83 -5.98
N THR A 34 3.46 3.89 -5.24
CA THR A 34 2.84 5.11 -5.75
C THR A 34 3.67 6.30 -5.29
N THR A 35 3.97 7.19 -6.24
CA THR A 35 4.64 8.46 -5.99
C THR A 35 3.70 9.58 -6.37
N VAL A 36 3.58 10.57 -5.50
CA VAL A 36 2.81 11.78 -5.72
C VAL A 36 3.70 12.98 -5.46
N ALA A 37 3.66 13.97 -6.35
CA ALA A 37 4.17 15.30 -6.06
C ALA A 37 3.09 16.06 -5.29
N LEU A 38 3.36 16.38 -4.04
CA LEU A 38 2.42 17.09 -3.17
C LEU A 38 2.22 18.52 -3.67
N ALA A 39 0.99 19.03 -3.60
CA ALA A 39 0.59 20.28 -4.23
C ALA A 39 0.54 21.49 -3.28
N ALA A 40 0.70 21.27 -1.97
CA ALA A 40 0.54 22.29 -0.96
C ALA A 40 1.58 23.38 -1.12
N THR A 41 1.09 24.62 -1.19
CA THR A 41 1.92 25.84 -1.23
C THR A 41 1.96 26.55 0.12
N THR A 42 1.27 26.00 1.12
CA THR A 42 1.17 26.52 2.48
C THR A 42 1.35 25.37 3.46
N ASP A 43 1.56 25.71 4.73
CA ASP A 43 1.66 24.74 5.82
C ASP A 43 0.46 23.79 5.86
N TYR A 44 0.72 22.55 6.25
CA TYR A 44 -0.31 21.57 6.57
C TYR A 44 -0.73 21.71 8.03
N ALA A 45 -2.03 21.72 8.29
CA ALA A 45 -2.57 21.46 9.61
C ALA A 45 -2.51 19.95 9.93
N ALA A 46 -2.71 19.63 11.21
CA ALA A 46 -2.96 18.25 11.59
C ALA A 46 -4.26 17.77 10.92
N GLU A 47 -4.29 16.50 10.52
CA GLU A 47 -5.41 15.85 9.84
C GLU A 47 -5.66 16.33 8.41
N ASP A 48 -4.70 17.00 7.77
CA ASP A 48 -4.81 17.33 6.35
C ASP A 48 -4.45 16.17 5.42
N VAL A 49 -5.12 16.13 4.27
CA VAL A 49 -4.90 15.15 3.21
C VAL A 49 -3.65 15.52 2.41
N LEU A 50 -2.85 14.50 2.09
CA LEU A 50 -1.66 14.56 1.24
C LEU A 50 -1.99 14.07 -0.17
N SER A 51 -1.94 14.95 -1.17
CA SER A 51 -2.42 14.65 -2.53
C SER A 51 -1.72 15.49 -3.61
N ASN A 52 -2.05 15.20 -4.88
CA ASN A 52 -1.39 15.79 -6.05
C ASN A 52 -1.99 17.12 -6.52
N SER A 53 -3.05 17.60 -5.87
CA SER A 53 -3.75 18.84 -6.26
C SER A 53 -4.56 19.40 -5.10
N ALA A 54 -4.52 20.72 -4.91
CA ALA A 54 -5.30 21.43 -3.91
C ALA A 54 -6.80 21.59 -4.27
N SER A 55 -7.21 21.28 -5.51
CA SER A 55 -8.60 21.50 -5.97
C SER A 55 -9.21 20.34 -6.79
N ALA A 56 -8.38 19.43 -7.28
CA ALA A 56 -8.80 18.24 -8.01
C ALA A 56 -7.91 17.05 -7.64
N GLY A 57 -7.75 16.83 -6.34
CA GLY A 57 -6.90 15.77 -5.82
C GLY A 57 -7.42 14.37 -6.18
N LEU A 58 -6.48 13.42 -6.25
CA LEU A 58 -6.77 12.03 -6.60
C LEU A 58 -6.37 11.13 -5.44
N ALA A 59 -7.13 10.05 -5.25
CA ALA A 59 -6.73 8.99 -4.32
C ALA A 59 -5.40 8.37 -4.76
N TRP A 60 -4.57 8.02 -3.76
CA TRP A 60 -3.38 7.21 -3.98
C TRP A 60 -3.80 5.88 -4.58
N ARG A 61 -3.18 5.44 -5.67
CA ARG A 61 -3.59 4.21 -6.37
C ARG A 61 -2.45 3.22 -6.48
N PHE A 62 -2.49 2.18 -5.67
CA PHE A 62 -1.56 1.05 -5.69
C PHE A 62 -2.04 0.04 -6.72
N ARG A 63 -1.36 0.02 -7.87
CA ARG A 63 -1.81 -0.77 -9.02
C ARG A 63 -1.36 -2.23 -8.93
N ASN A 64 -2.18 -3.12 -9.47
CA ASN A 64 -1.90 -4.55 -9.67
C ASN A 64 -1.41 -5.25 -8.38
N VAL A 65 -2.05 -4.95 -7.25
CA VAL A 65 -1.73 -5.58 -5.96
C VAL A 65 -2.08 -7.06 -5.93
N VAL A 66 -3.01 -7.51 -6.79
CA VAL A 66 -3.39 -8.92 -6.99
C VAL A 66 -3.18 -9.35 -8.45
N GLU A 67 -3.02 -10.66 -8.67
CA GLU A 67 -2.72 -11.22 -9.99
C GLU A 67 -3.92 -11.17 -10.94
N ARG A 68 -5.12 -11.44 -10.43
CA ARG A 68 -6.38 -11.44 -11.17
C ARG A 68 -7.39 -10.46 -10.58
N GLU A 69 -8.36 -10.04 -11.39
CA GLU A 69 -9.46 -9.22 -10.91
C GLU A 69 -10.25 -9.94 -9.81
N GLY A 70 -10.64 -9.20 -8.78
CA GLY A 70 -11.33 -9.77 -7.60
C GLY A 70 -10.45 -10.70 -6.76
N GLY A 71 -9.13 -10.55 -6.87
CA GLY A 71 -8.17 -11.34 -6.09
C GLY A 71 -8.12 -10.94 -4.61
N SER A 72 -7.39 -11.73 -3.82
CA SER A 72 -7.14 -11.47 -2.40
C SER A 72 -5.65 -11.46 -2.08
N GLY A 73 -5.33 -10.93 -0.90
CA GLY A 73 -3.96 -10.87 -0.44
C GLY A 73 -3.85 -10.32 0.96
N GLU A 74 -2.60 -10.08 1.35
CA GLU A 74 -2.24 -9.54 2.64
C GLU A 74 -1.17 -8.46 2.47
N ILE A 75 -1.41 -7.27 2.99
CA ILE A 75 -0.38 -6.24 3.10
C ILE A 75 0.46 -6.59 4.33
N VAL A 76 1.73 -6.91 4.10
CA VAL A 76 2.64 -7.40 5.16
C VAL A 76 3.63 -6.34 5.61
N ASN A 77 4.01 -5.40 4.74
CA ASN A 77 4.86 -4.27 5.08
C ASN A 77 4.41 -3.03 4.29
N ALA A 78 4.67 -1.85 4.84
CA ALA A 78 4.52 -0.60 4.15
C ALA A 78 5.68 0.34 4.47
N SER A 79 6.04 1.22 3.54
CA SER A 79 7.03 2.28 3.79
C SER A 79 6.61 3.56 3.11
N VAL A 80 6.88 4.69 3.77
CA VAL A 80 6.73 6.03 3.23
C VAL A 80 8.10 6.69 3.14
N LYS A 81 8.34 7.40 2.04
CA LYS A 81 9.50 8.26 1.84
C LYS A 81 9.02 9.60 1.33
N TRP A 82 9.39 10.68 2.00
CA TRP A 82 9.09 12.04 1.59
C TRP A 82 10.40 12.74 1.28
N VAL A 83 10.56 13.23 0.05
CA VAL A 83 11.75 13.92 -0.46
C VAL A 83 11.81 15.37 0.06
N THR A 84 11.72 15.49 1.37
CA THR A 84 11.92 16.69 2.17
C THR A 84 12.66 16.24 3.44
N THR A 85 13.69 16.98 3.84
CA THR A 85 14.53 16.66 5.00
C THR A 85 13.88 17.10 6.30
N ALA A 86 14.28 16.48 7.41
CA ALA A 86 13.92 16.92 8.77
C ALA A 86 12.40 16.97 9.05
N LEU A 87 11.62 16.15 8.34
CA LEU A 87 10.22 15.94 8.67
C LEU A 87 10.10 14.82 9.70
N SER A 88 9.26 15.04 10.71
CA SER A 88 8.89 14.03 11.70
C SER A 88 7.37 13.84 11.93
N PRO A 89 6.47 14.18 10.98
CA PRO A 89 5.05 13.92 11.19
C PRO A 89 4.76 12.43 11.20
N ARG A 90 3.68 12.03 11.88
CA ARG A 90 3.05 10.73 11.68
C ARG A 90 2.07 10.82 10.52
N ILE A 91 1.88 9.69 9.82
CA ILE A 91 1.01 9.62 8.64
C ILE A 91 0.07 8.43 8.80
N THR A 92 -1.20 8.63 8.50
CA THR A 92 -2.18 7.56 8.39
C THR A 92 -2.55 7.36 6.92
N LEU A 93 -2.50 6.11 6.44
CA LEU A 93 -2.97 5.74 5.12
C LEU A 93 -4.24 4.91 5.27
N TYR A 94 -5.39 5.50 4.92
CA TYR A 94 -6.65 4.79 4.80
C TYR A 94 -6.69 4.05 3.46
N LEU A 95 -7.18 2.81 3.44
CA LEU A 95 -7.16 1.93 2.28
C LEU A 95 -8.57 1.52 1.87
N TYR A 96 -8.81 1.50 0.56
CA TYR A 96 -10.11 1.20 -0.04
C TYR A 96 -9.94 0.31 -1.28
N GLU A 97 -10.94 -0.51 -1.60
CA GLU A 97 -10.94 -1.30 -2.85
C GLU A 97 -11.37 -0.50 -4.09
N ALA A 98 -12.13 0.58 -3.87
CA ALA A 98 -12.56 1.52 -4.90
C ALA A 98 -12.13 2.95 -4.56
N ALA A 99 -12.13 3.85 -5.55
CA ALA A 99 -11.82 5.25 -5.30
C ALA A 99 -12.82 5.83 -4.28
N PRO A 100 -12.36 6.32 -3.11
CA PRO A 100 -13.25 6.83 -2.07
C PRO A 100 -13.85 8.20 -2.45
N THR A 101 -14.96 8.54 -1.81
CA THR A 101 -15.66 9.82 -1.93
C THR A 101 -15.26 10.84 -0.85
N SER A 102 -14.51 10.39 0.16
CA SER A 102 -13.84 11.23 1.15
C SER A 102 -12.93 12.29 0.51
N GLN A 103 -12.53 13.31 1.27
CA GLN A 103 -11.70 14.41 0.79
C GLN A 103 -10.41 13.90 0.15
N LEU A 104 -10.11 14.39 -1.06
CA LEU A 104 -8.92 14.01 -1.83
C LEU A 104 -8.00 15.19 -2.13
N ASN A 105 -8.45 16.42 -1.92
CA ASN A 105 -7.65 17.61 -2.19
C ASN A 105 -6.51 17.72 -1.18
N ASP A 106 -5.36 18.07 -1.70
CA ASP A 106 -4.17 18.31 -0.90
C ASP A 106 -4.37 19.53 0.01
N ASN A 107 -3.83 19.46 1.22
CA ASN A 107 -3.93 20.49 2.23
C ASN A 107 -5.38 20.87 2.60
N ALA A 108 -6.29 19.91 2.51
CA ALA A 108 -7.65 20.03 2.98
C ALA A 108 -7.91 19.05 4.11
N ALA A 109 -8.76 19.46 5.05
CA ALA A 109 -9.12 18.65 6.22
C ALA A 109 -9.68 17.29 5.79
N ASN A 110 -9.11 16.23 6.36
CA ASN A 110 -9.53 14.86 6.14
C ASN A 110 -11.00 14.65 6.57
N THR A 111 -11.74 13.89 5.75
CA THR A 111 -13.10 13.45 6.07
C THR A 111 -13.24 11.93 6.13
N ALA A 112 -12.17 11.17 5.90
CA ALA A 112 -12.17 9.73 6.05
C ALA A 112 -12.30 9.34 7.54
N LEU A 113 -13.12 8.36 7.92
CA LEU A 113 -13.95 7.49 7.08
C LEU A 113 -15.38 8.04 6.91
N LEU A 114 -15.75 8.44 5.69
CA LEU A 114 -17.14 8.78 5.36
C LEU A 114 -18.04 7.54 5.30
N ALA A 115 -19.31 7.72 5.67
CA ALA A 115 -20.30 6.65 5.66
C ALA A 115 -20.48 5.98 4.27
N ALA A 116 -20.37 6.76 3.20
CA ALA A 116 -20.48 6.28 1.83
C ALA A 116 -19.32 5.37 1.40
N ASP A 117 -18.17 5.45 2.08
CA ASP A 117 -16.98 4.68 1.73
C ASP A 117 -16.81 3.40 2.58
N ILE A 118 -17.69 3.18 3.57
CA ILE A 118 -17.58 2.06 4.52
C ILE A 118 -17.56 0.72 3.80
N THR A 119 -18.38 0.52 2.76
CA THR A 119 -18.46 -0.75 2.04
C THR A 119 -17.15 -1.11 1.35
N ASN A 120 -16.40 -0.10 0.89
CA ASN A 120 -15.15 -0.29 0.17
C ASN A 120 -13.92 -0.21 1.09
N TYR A 121 -14.09 0.04 2.39
CA TYR A 121 -13.00 0.28 3.32
C TYR A 121 -12.29 -1.02 3.70
N ILE A 122 -10.99 -1.09 3.42
CA ILE A 122 -10.15 -2.25 3.70
C ILE A 122 -9.55 -2.15 5.11
N GLY A 123 -9.08 -0.95 5.49
CA GLY A 123 -8.35 -0.74 6.73
C GLY A 123 -7.47 0.50 6.69
N LYS A 124 -6.61 0.67 7.70
CA LYS A 124 -5.65 1.76 7.76
C LYS A 124 -4.27 1.28 8.19
N ILE A 125 -3.24 1.96 7.71
CA ILE A 125 -1.85 1.78 8.12
C ILE A 125 -1.41 3.06 8.81
N GLU A 126 -0.84 2.93 10.00
CA GLU A 126 -0.34 4.05 10.79
C GLU A 126 1.19 4.04 10.77
N PHE A 127 1.78 5.02 10.07
CA PHE A 127 3.21 5.24 10.06
C PHE A 127 3.60 6.04 11.31
N MET A 128 4.61 5.55 12.02
CA MET A 128 5.25 6.28 13.11
C MET A 128 5.90 7.57 12.58
N ALA A 129 6.37 8.42 13.51
CA ALA A 129 7.05 9.66 13.16
C ALA A 129 8.21 9.39 12.18
N LEU A 130 8.28 10.17 11.10
CA LEU A 130 9.34 10.02 10.11
C LEU A 130 10.72 10.25 10.75
N SER A 131 11.71 9.50 10.28
CA SER A 131 13.12 9.70 10.57
C SER A 131 13.79 10.43 9.42
N ASP A 132 14.59 11.44 9.74
CA ASP A 132 15.39 12.17 8.75
C ASP A 132 16.64 11.36 8.35
N LEU A 133 16.88 11.28 7.04
CA LEU A 133 18.09 10.68 6.46
C LEU A 133 19.07 11.74 5.90
N GLY A 134 18.82 13.03 6.15
CA GLY A 134 19.66 14.14 5.65
C GLY A 134 19.30 14.59 4.23
N GLY A 135 18.04 14.43 3.84
CA GLY A 135 17.51 14.84 2.52
C GLY A 135 16.16 14.22 2.19
N VAL A 136 15.87 13.07 2.80
CA VAL A 136 14.60 12.34 2.69
C VAL A 136 14.18 11.95 4.10
N SER A 137 12.91 12.11 4.41
CA SER A 137 12.32 11.62 5.65
C SER A 137 11.57 10.32 5.37
N GLU A 138 11.73 9.30 6.22
CA GLU A 138 11.11 7.99 6.00
C GLU A 138 10.50 7.38 7.25
N ALA A 139 9.50 6.52 7.04
CA ALA A 139 9.03 5.58 8.04
C ALA A 139 8.67 4.25 7.37
N SER A 140 8.74 3.18 8.13
CA SER A 140 8.29 1.87 7.70
C SER A 140 7.45 1.20 8.79
N VAL A 141 6.52 0.38 8.34
CA VAL A 141 5.65 -0.43 9.17
C VAL A 141 5.84 -1.87 8.74
N SER A 142 6.25 -2.69 9.70
CA SER A 142 6.27 -4.15 9.59
C SER A 142 5.09 -4.75 10.37
N PRO A 143 4.85 -6.06 10.30
CA PRO A 143 3.81 -6.71 11.10
C PRO A 143 3.92 -6.30 12.57
N SER A 144 2.90 -5.60 13.05
CA SER A 144 2.82 -5.02 14.40
C SER A 144 1.39 -4.62 14.70
N THR A 145 0.99 -4.75 15.97
CA THR A 145 -0.34 -4.29 16.41
C THR A 145 -0.47 -2.77 16.42
N VAL A 146 0.66 -2.03 16.41
CA VAL A 146 0.67 -0.57 16.48
C VAL A 146 0.45 0.05 15.09
N GLY A 147 1.09 -0.46 14.04
CA GLY A 147 0.98 0.11 12.69
C GLY A 147 -0.15 -0.46 11.85
N GLY A 148 -0.96 -1.36 12.42
CA GLY A 148 -2.12 -1.95 11.75
C GLY A 148 -1.80 -3.03 10.72
N LEU A 149 -0.59 -3.59 10.71
CA LEU A 149 -0.19 -4.67 9.79
C LEU A 149 -0.05 -6.02 10.52
N PRO A 150 -0.35 -7.16 9.87
CA PRO A 150 -0.79 -7.27 8.48
C PRO A 150 -2.28 -6.94 8.27
N ILE A 151 -2.63 -6.52 7.06
CA ILE A 151 -4.02 -6.31 6.63
C ILE A 151 -4.39 -7.33 5.57
N MET A 152 -5.33 -8.20 5.90
CA MET A 152 -5.95 -9.11 4.94
C MET A 152 -7.01 -8.37 4.12
N PHE A 153 -7.06 -8.61 2.82
CA PHE A 153 -8.07 -8.02 1.95
C PHE A 153 -8.55 -9.00 0.87
N VAL A 154 -9.77 -8.76 0.42
CA VAL A 154 -10.38 -9.38 -0.76
C VAL A 154 -10.97 -8.23 -1.57
N LEU A 155 -10.64 -8.15 -2.85
CA LEU A 155 -11.26 -7.17 -3.74
C LEU A 155 -12.52 -7.78 -4.36
N GLU A 156 -13.62 -7.04 -4.42
CA GLU A 156 -14.82 -7.47 -5.14
C GLU A 156 -14.62 -7.40 -6.66
N SER A 157 -13.82 -6.42 -7.12
CA SER A 157 -13.50 -6.23 -8.53
C SER A 157 -12.15 -5.52 -8.71
N GLY A 158 -11.60 -5.58 -9.92
CA GLY A 158 -10.33 -4.91 -10.21
C GLY A 158 -9.13 -5.53 -9.48
N ARG A 159 -7.99 -4.84 -9.54
CA ARG A 159 -6.69 -5.34 -9.08
C ARG A 159 -5.90 -4.35 -8.22
N ASP A 160 -6.53 -3.24 -7.88
CA ASP A 160 -5.87 -2.08 -7.31
C ASP A 160 -6.41 -1.80 -5.92
N ILE A 161 -5.59 -1.18 -5.08
CA ILE A 161 -6.02 -0.60 -3.81
C ILE A 161 -5.88 0.92 -3.93
N TYR A 162 -6.89 1.62 -3.46
CA TYR A 162 -6.91 3.07 -3.35
C TYR A 162 -6.59 3.48 -1.91
N GLY A 163 -6.10 4.71 -1.72
CA GLY A 163 -5.89 5.22 -0.39
C GLY A 163 -5.88 6.74 -0.28
N ILE A 164 -6.02 7.18 0.96
CA ILE A 164 -5.94 8.58 1.37
C ILE A 164 -4.83 8.67 2.41
N ALA A 165 -3.74 9.36 2.06
CA ALA A 165 -2.67 9.67 3.00
C ALA A 165 -3.05 10.94 3.76
N VAL A 166 -2.95 10.90 5.08
CA VAL A 166 -3.36 11.98 5.98
C VAL A 166 -2.25 12.23 6.97
N LEU A 167 -1.92 13.48 7.21
CA LEU A 167 -1.01 13.87 8.29
C LEU A 167 -1.71 13.77 9.63
N ASN A 168 -1.05 13.21 10.63
CA ASN A 168 -1.56 13.22 12.01
C ASN A 168 -1.05 14.44 12.80
N ASP A 169 -0.04 15.13 12.29
CA ASP A 169 0.64 16.24 12.92
C ASP A 169 0.77 17.40 11.92
N ALA A 170 0.73 18.63 12.40
CA ALA A 170 0.95 19.80 11.54
C ALA A 170 2.39 19.85 11.01
N VAL A 171 2.57 20.37 9.80
CA VAL A 171 3.87 20.51 9.14
C VAL A 171 4.00 21.92 8.58
N THR A 172 5.10 22.60 8.88
CA THR A 172 5.35 23.99 8.48
C THR A 172 6.53 24.11 7.52
N GLY A 173 6.51 25.14 6.67
CA GLY A 173 7.61 25.42 5.74
C GLY A 173 7.54 24.59 4.46
N GLU A 174 6.36 24.12 4.11
CA GLU A 174 6.15 23.28 2.94
C GLU A 174 6.24 24.06 1.62
N SER A 175 6.69 23.36 0.59
CA SER A 175 6.75 23.88 -0.77
C SER A 175 6.19 22.83 -1.73
N ALA A 176 5.37 23.29 -2.67
CA ALA A 176 4.76 22.41 -3.64
C ALA A 176 5.81 21.69 -4.51
N GLY A 177 5.49 20.47 -4.93
CA GLY A 177 6.33 19.66 -5.79
C GLY A 177 7.25 18.69 -5.05
N ALA A 178 7.24 18.68 -3.71
CA ALA A 178 7.92 17.66 -2.94
C ALA A 178 7.31 16.27 -3.25
N ASN A 179 8.16 15.32 -3.64
CA ASN A 179 7.69 13.97 -3.96
C ASN A 179 7.57 13.14 -2.69
N MET A 180 6.43 12.48 -2.53
CA MET A 180 6.23 11.44 -1.52
C MET A 180 5.93 10.11 -2.21
N THR A 181 6.59 9.04 -1.76
CA THR A 181 6.41 7.69 -2.25
C THR A 181 5.95 6.79 -1.12
N ILE A 182 4.83 6.09 -1.33
CA ILE A 182 4.38 5.01 -0.47
C ILE A 182 4.55 3.68 -1.22
N THR A 183 5.10 2.69 -0.54
CA THR A 183 5.25 1.31 -1.04
C THR A 183 4.49 0.36 -0.13
N LEU A 184 3.67 -0.50 -0.73
CA LEU A 184 3.02 -1.63 -0.08
C LEU A 184 3.67 -2.93 -0.54
N SER A 185 4.11 -3.76 0.41
CA SER A 185 4.50 -5.14 0.15
C SER A 185 3.29 -6.04 0.39
N VAL A 186 2.79 -6.64 -0.70
CA VAL A 186 1.58 -7.45 -0.71
C VAL A 186 1.93 -8.89 -0.99
N ARG A 187 1.52 -9.81 -0.11
CA ARG A 187 1.55 -11.25 -0.34
C ARG A 187 0.23 -11.66 -0.99
N GLN A 188 0.29 -12.05 -2.27
CA GLN A 188 -0.87 -12.46 -3.07
C GLN A 188 -1.30 -13.90 -2.70
N MET A 189 -2.61 -14.17 -2.75
CA MET A 189 -3.22 -15.48 -2.44
C MET A 189 -3.91 -16.11 -3.66
#